data_AF-D6CMG5-F1
#
_entry.id   AF-D6CMG5-F1
#
_cell.length_a   1.000
_cell.length_b   1.000
_cell.length_c   1.000
_cell.angle_alpha   90.00
_cell.angle_beta   90.00
_cell.angle_gamma   90.00
#
_symmetry.space_group_name_H-M   'P 1'
#
loop_
_entity.id
_entity.type
_entity.pdbx_description
1 polymer ?
#
loop_
_entity_poly.entity_id
_entity_poly.type
_entity_poly.pdbx_seq_one_letter_code
_entity_poly.pdbx_strand_id
1 'polypeptide(L)'
;MNILFLCTGNSCRSVLAEATFNHLAPEGWHAMSAGSHPTGQVHPRSLALLEREGIPTEGLFSKSWDSLPVTPDIVITVCASAAGETCPAYLGPVLRAHWGVDDPAKATGSEEQINAAFAHAYRILRARIEALLASPMDSLRKDPAALRTELEHIGLLAP
;
A
#
# COMPACT_ATOMS: atom_id res chain seq x y z
N MET A 1 -7.27 13.51 4.54
CA MET A 1 -6.23 13.10 3.59
C MET A 1 -6.56 11.69 3.14
N ASN A 2 -6.75 11.50 1.84
CA ASN A 2 -7.08 10.21 1.24
C ASN A 2 -5.89 9.68 0.46
N ILE A 3 -5.41 8.50 0.83
CA ILE A 3 -4.28 7.83 0.18
C ILE A 3 -4.79 6.58 -0.54
N LEU A 4 -4.39 6.41 -1.79
CA LEU A 4 -4.67 5.19 -2.55
C LEU A 4 -3.40 4.34 -2.67
N PHE A 5 -3.42 3.14 -2.09
CA PHE A 5 -2.42 2.12 -2.36
C PHE A 5 -2.83 1.27 -3.56
N LEU A 6 -1.97 1.21 -4.57
CA LEU A 6 -2.30 0.60 -5.85
C LEU A 6 -1.33 -0.53 -6.19
N CYS A 7 -1.87 -1.70 -6.47
CA CYS A 7 -1.10 -2.82 -7.02
C CYS A 7 -1.82 -3.44 -8.22
N THR A 8 -1.34 -4.57 -8.75
CA THR A 8 -1.99 -5.22 -9.89
C THR A 8 -3.29 -5.90 -9.46
N GLY A 9 -3.21 -6.81 -8.47
CA GLY A 9 -4.31 -7.71 -8.13
C GLY A 9 -5.23 -7.26 -7.00
N ASN A 10 -4.87 -6.19 -6.26
CA ASN A 10 -5.54 -5.79 -5.01
C ASN A 10 -5.83 -6.94 -4.03
N SER A 11 -4.86 -7.84 -3.89
CA SER A 11 -5.03 -9.07 -3.12
C SER A 11 -4.05 -9.19 -1.94
N CYS A 12 -2.84 -8.62 -2.06
CA CYS A 12 -1.80 -8.68 -1.02
C CYS A 12 -1.32 -7.29 -0.60
N ARG A 13 -0.28 -6.78 -1.26
CA ARG A 13 0.48 -5.58 -0.87
C ARG A 13 -0.38 -4.35 -0.60
N SER A 14 -1.27 -3.99 -1.52
CA SER A 14 -2.10 -2.79 -1.34
C SER A 14 -3.13 -2.94 -0.23
N VAL A 15 -3.63 -4.16 0.03
CA VAL A 15 -4.56 -4.44 1.14
C VAL A 15 -3.83 -4.40 2.48
N LEU A 16 -2.64 -5.00 2.56
CA LEU A 16 -1.78 -4.88 3.74
C LEU A 16 -1.49 -3.40 4.05
N ALA A 17 -1.20 -2.60 3.02
CA ALA A 17 -0.95 -1.17 3.18
C ALA A 17 -2.19 -0.39 3.63
N GLU A 18 -3.37 -0.60 3.02
CA GLU A 18 -4.63 0.05 3.43
C GLU A 18 -4.97 -0.22 4.89
N ALA A 19 -4.98 -1.50 5.29
CA ALA A 19 -5.36 -1.90 6.64
C ALA A 19 -4.35 -1.36 7.68
N THR A 20 -3.05 -1.49 7.40
CA THR A 20 -1.98 -1.00 8.29
C THR A 20 -2.04 0.52 8.45
N PHE A 21 -2.24 1.24 7.35
CA PHE A 21 -2.36 2.69 7.40
C PHE A 21 -3.57 3.11 8.23
N ASN A 22 -4.75 2.57 7.94
CA ASN A 22 -5.98 2.94 8.65
C ASN A 22 -5.93 2.60 10.15
N HIS A 23 -5.19 1.56 10.54
CA HIS A 23 -4.99 1.20 11.94
C HIS A 23 -4.10 2.20 12.70
N LEU A 24 -3.12 2.82 12.02
CA LEU A 24 -2.14 3.72 12.62
C LEU A 24 -2.46 5.21 12.39
N ALA A 25 -3.34 5.52 11.45
CA ALA A 25 -3.57 6.88 10.98
C ALA A 25 -4.26 7.75 12.04
N PRO A 26 -3.88 9.04 12.13
CA PRO A 26 -4.61 10.00 12.94
C PRO A 26 -5.99 10.31 12.33
N GLU A 27 -6.84 10.99 13.10
CA GLU A 27 -8.16 11.40 12.63
C GLU A 27 -8.09 12.23 11.33
N GLY A 28 -9.02 11.97 10.41
CA GLY A 28 -9.10 12.64 9.11
C GLY A 28 -8.12 12.12 8.07
N TRP A 29 -7.35 11.08 8.36
CA TRP A 29 -6.48 10.38 7.43
C TRP A 29 -7.03 9.00 7.13
N HIS A 30 -7.21 8.69 5.84
CA HIS A 30 -7.79 7.45 5.40
C HIS A 30 -7.02 6.90 4.20
N ALA A 31 -6.81 5.59 4.20
CA ALA A 31 -6.31 4.85 3.06
C ALA A 31 -7.44 4.04 2.42
N MET A 32 -7.30 3.86 1.10
CA MET A 32 -8.03 2.91 0.29
C MET A 32 -7.02 2.09 -0.50
N SER A 33 -7.41 0.91 -0.97
CA SER A 33 -6.64 0.16 -1.96
C SER A 33 -7.43 -0.19 -3.21
N ALA A 34 -6.72 -0.39 -4.31
CA ALA A 34 -7.32 -0.88 -5.56
C ALA A 34 -6.29 -1.65 -6.41
N GLY A 35 -6.80 -2.25 -7.50
CA GLY A 35 -6.02 -3.03 -8.46
C GLY A 35 -6.35 -2.67 -9.90
N SER A 36 -5.41 -2.88 -10.82
CA SER A 36 -5.68 -2.82 -12.28
C SER A 36 -6.42 -4.02 -12.80
N HIS A 37 -6.12 -5.17 -12.22
CA HIS A 37 -6.72 -6.43 -12.54
C HIS A 37 -7.09 -7.08 -11.21
N PRO A 38 -8.04 -6.49 -10.45
CA PRO A 38 -8.40 -6.99 -9.14
C PRO A 38 -8.77 -8.47 -9.23
N THR A 39 -8.25 -9.28 -8.33
CA THR A 39 -8.52 -10.73 -8.31
C THR A 39 -9.94 -11.05 -7.87
N GLY A 40 -10.64 -10.07 -7.29
CA GLY A 40 -11.97 -10.22 -6.69
C GLY A 40 -11.94 -10.77 -5.26
N GLN A 41 -10.77 -11.17 -4.75
CA GLN A 41 -10.60 -11.69 -3.39
C GLN A 41 -9.29 -11.25 -2.75
N VAL A 42 -9.35 -10.89 -1.47
CA VAL A 42 -8.14 -10.65 -0.66
C VAL A 42 -7.45 -11.98 -0.40
N HIS A 43 -6.13 -12.01 -0.52
CA HIS A 43 -5.36 -13.22 -0.32
C HIS A 43 -5.46 -13.67 1.14
N PRO A 44 -5.80 -14.94 1.43
CA PRO A 44 -6.01 -15.42 2.81
C PRO A 44 -4.81 -15.19 3.74
N ARG A 45 -3.58 -15.38 3.24
CA ARG A 45 -2.37 -15.11 4.03
C ARG A 45 -2.18 -13.62 4.39
N SER A 46 -2.74 -12.69 3.61
CA SER A 46 -2.73 -11.27 3.98
C SER A 46 -3.67 -11.01 5.15
N LEU A 47 -4.87 -11.60 5.13
CA LEU A 47 -5.85 -11.48 6.21
C LEU A 47 -5.31 -12.10 7.50
N ALA A 48 -4.80 -13.33 7.43
CA ALA A 48 -4.20 -14.02 8.58
C ALA A 48 -3.00 -13.26 9.17
N LEU A 49 -2.21 -12.59 8.32
CA LEU A 49 -1.12 -11.73 8.77
C LEU A 49 -1.66 -10.50 9.52
N LEU A 50 -2.64 -9.79 8.97
CA LEU A 50 -3.24 -8.62 9.63
C LEU A 50 -3.86 -8.99 10.98
N GLU A 51 -4.59 -10.09 11.06
CA GLU A 51 -5.19 -10.59 12.30
C GLU A 51 -4.11 -10.89 13.36
N ARG A 52 -3.00 -11.52 12.97
CA ARG A 52 -1.87 -11.80 13.87
C ARG A 52 -1.24 -10.51 14.42
N GLU A 53 -1.19 -9.45 13.62
CA GLU A 53 -0.65 -8.14 14.02
C GLU A 53 -1.70 -7.29 14.76
N GLY A 54 -2.90 -7.81 15.01
CA GLY A 54 -3.99 -7.12 15.71
C GLY A 54 -4.68 -6.04 14.87
N ILE A 55 -4.57 -6.11 13.55
CA ILE A 55 -5.15 -5.15 12.62
C ILE A 55 -6.52 -5.67 12.12
N PRO A 56 -7.61 -4.88 12.28
CA PRO A 56 -8.93 -5.24 11.78
C PRO A 56 -8.96 -5.52 10.28
N THR A 57 -9.76 -6.50 9.86
CA THR A 57 -9.88 -6.93 8.46
C THR A 57 -11.27 -6.74 7.87
N GLU A 58 -12.22 -6.26 8.68
CA GLU A 58 -13.60 -6.05 8.31
C GLU A 58 -13.72 -5.03 7.17
N GLY A 59 -14.49 -5.37 6.14
CA GLY A 59 -14.71 -4.49 5.00
C GLY A 59 -13.56 -4.40 4.00
N LEU A 60 -12.48 -5.18 4.18
CA LEU A 60 -11.44 -5.34 3.15
C LEU A 60 -11.96 -6.20 2.00
N PHE A 61 -11.82 -5.71 0.77
CA PHE A 61 -12.17 -6.45 -0.44
C PHE A 61 -11.33 -5.99 -1.63
N SER A 62 -11.11 -6.88 -2.59
CA SER A 62 -10.41 -6.59 -3.84
C SER A 62 -11.32 -5.83 -4.81
N LYS A 63 -10.89 -4.65 -5.27
CA LYS A 63 -11.67 -3.75 -6.13
C LYS A 63 -10.83 -3.03 -7.21
N SER A 64 -11.51 -2.60 -8.27
CA SER A 64 -10.92 -1.68 -9.27
C SER A 64 -10.85 -0.26 -8.70
N TRP A 65 -9.94 0.58 -9.21
CA TRP A 65 -9.93 2.00 -8.88
C TRP A 65 -11.18 2.74 -9.39
N ASP A 66 -11.91 2.17 -10.34
CA ASP A 66 -13.18 2.74 -10.83
C ASP A 66 -14.26 2.73 -9.75
N SER A 67 -14.08 1.93 -8.69
CA SER A 67 -15.01 1.77 -7.58
C SER A 67 -14.55 2.49 -6.31
N LEU A 68 -13.65 3.47 -6.42
CA LEU A 68 -13.20 4.23 -5.25
C LEU A 68 -14.31 5.16 -4.74
N PRO A 69 -14.57 5.18 -3.42
CA PRO A 69 -15.63 6.01 -2.84
C PRO A 69 -15.28 7.50 -2.85
N VAL A 70 -13.98 7.82 -2.87
CA VAL A 70 -13.48 9.20 -2.88
C VAL A 70 -12.26 9.31 -3.79
N THR A 71 -12.03 10.51 -4.33
CA THR A 71 -10.80 10.81 -5.06
C THR A 71 -9.61 10.89 -4.08
N PRO A 72 -8.51 10.18 -4.33
CA PRO A 72 -7.32 10.24 -3.49
C PRO A 72 -6.55 11.54 -3.70
N ASP A 73 -5.95 12.06 -2.63
CA ASP A 73 -4.98 13.15 -2.67
C ASP A 73 -3.61 12.64 -3.18
N ILE A 74 -3.24 11.41 -2.76
CA ILE A 74 -1.95 10.77 -3.06
C ILE A 74 -2.20 9.35 -3.55
N VAL A 75 -1.48 8.95 -4.60
CA VAL A 75 -1.45 7.56 -5.09
C VAL A 75 -0.06 6.97 -4.88
N ILE A 76 -0.01 5.85 -4.17
CA ILE A 76 1.20 5.09 -3.90
C ILE A 76 1.09 3.76 -4.64
N THR A 77 1.96 3.55 -5.63
CA THR A 77 2.09 2.25 -6.30
C THR A 77 3.02 1.36 -5.50
N VAL A 78 2.62 0.11 -5.24
CA VAL A 78 3.38 -0.81 -4.36
C VAL A 78 3.93 -2.05 -5.08
N CYS A 79 3.66 -2.19 -6.37
CA CYS A 79 4.25 -3.26 -7.18
C CYS A 79 5.76 -3.06 -7.35
N ALA A 80 6.56 -4.11 -7.40
CA ALA A 80 7.99 -3.97 -7.70
C ALA A 80 8.17 -3.71 -9.21
N SER A 81 8.63 -2.50 -9.57
CA SER A 81 8.96 -2.14 -10.95
C SER A 81 10.11 -2.99 -11.53
N ALA A 82 11.06 -3.42 -10.70
CA ALA A 82 12.17 -4.29 -11.11
C ALA A 82 11.76 -5.71 -11.50
N ALA A 83 10.60 -6.19 -11.04
CA ALA A 83 10.09 -7.54 -11.32
C ALA A 83 9.28 -7.63 -12.63
N GLY A 84 9.33 -6.60 -13.49
CA GLY A 84 8.58 -6.55 -14.74
C GLY A 84 7.07 -6.38 -14.56
N GLU A 85 6.59 -5.95 -13.38
CA GLU A 85 5.18 -5.70 -13.13
C GLU A 85 4.77 -4.37 -13.79
N THR A 86 3.86 -4.43 -14.77
CA THR A 86 3.27 -3.22 -15.37
C THR A 86 2.54 -2.43 -14.30
N CYS A 87 3.09 -1.27 -13.93
CA CYS A 87 2.47 -0.39 -12.95
C CYS A 87 1.11 0.10 -13.50
N PRO A 88 0.05 0.06 -12.68
CA PRO A 88 -1.24 0.55 -13.12
C PRO A 88 -1.22 2.06 -13.40
N ALA A 89 -1.77 2.47 -14.53
CA ALA A 89 -1.96 3.88 -14.86
C ALA A 89 -3.27 4.40 -14.25
N TYR A 90 -3.24 4.87 -13.01
CA TYR A 90 -4.28 5.78 -12.54
C TYR A 90 -4.18 7.08 -13.36
N LEU A 91 -5.26 7.63 -13.93
CA LEU A 91 -5.20 8.78 -14.85
C LEU A 91 -5.60 10.13 -14.24
N GLY A 92 -5.89 10.18 -12.93
CA GLY A 92 -6.25 11.42 -12.25
C GLY A 92 -5.06 12.38 -12.01
N PRO A 93 -5.31 13.71 -11.89
CA PRO A 93 -4.31 14.72 -11.55
C PRO A 93 -3.99 14.67 -10.05
N VAL A 94 -3.24 13.64 -9.65
CA VAL A 94 -2.92 13.34 -8.25
C VAL A 94 -1.42 13.21 -8.08
N LEU A 95 -0.94 13.52 -6.87
CA LEU A 95 0.46 13.32 -6.52
C LEU A 95 0.76 11.81 -6.44
N ARG A 96 1.92 11.39 -6.94
CA ARG A 96 2.28 9.98 -7.08
C ARG A 96 3.64 9.68 -6.48
N ALA A 97 3.74 8.50 -5.88
CA ALA A 97 5.00 7.90 -5.46
C ALA A 97 5.00 6.39 -5.70
N HIS A 98 6.19 5.81 -5.64
CA HIS A 98 6.40 4.38 -5.86
C HIS A 98 7.11 3.77 -4.66
N TRP A 99 6.44 2.85 -3.97
CA TRP A 99 6.95 2.11 -2.83
C TRP A 99 7.04 0.64 -3.22
N GLY A 100 7.94 0.32 -4.14
CA GLY A 100 8.07 -1.04 -4.67
C GLY A 100 8.30 -2.08 -3.57
N VAL A 101 7.50 -3.14 -3.60
CA VAL A 101 7.62 -4.32 -2.72
C VAL A 101 7.37 -5.57 -3.56
N ASP A 102 8.21 -6.58 -3.36
CA ASP A 102 8.08 -7.88 -4.01
C ASP A 102 6.72 -8.51 -3.73
N ASP A 103 6.16 -9.23 -4.71
CA ASP A 103 4.87 -9.89 -4.52
C ASP A 103 5.01 -11.12 -3.63
N PRO A 104 4.49 -11.10 -2.38
CA PRO A 104 4.61 -12.25 -1.50
C PRO A 104 3.80 -13.46 -2.02
N ALA A 105 2.82 -13.26 -2.90
CA ALA A 105 2.06 -14.36 -3.51
C ALA A 105 2.87 -15.15 -4.54
N LYS A 106 4.01 -14.63 -5.01
CA LYS A 106 4.94 -15.34 -5.90
C LYS A 106 5.98 -16.17 -5.15
N ALA A 107 6.03 -16.07 -3.82
CA ALA A 107 6.96 -16.85 -3.01
C ALA A 107 6.68 -18.35 -3.15
N THR A 108 7.75 -19.14 -3.26
CA THR A 108 7.70 -20.61 -3.34
C THR A 108 8.54 -21.21 -2.22
N GLY A 109 8.29 -22.48 -1.90
CA GLY A 109 9.00 -23.20 -0.83
C GLY A 109 8.09 -23.67 0.29
N SER A 110 8.64 -23.82 1.49
CA SER A 110 7.89 -24.23 2.69
C SER A 110 6.90 -23.17 3.14
N GLU A 111 5.95 -23.54 4.00
CA GLU A 111 4.99 -22.59 4.56
C GLU A 111 5.67 -21.46 5.33
N GLU A 112 6.76 -21.76 6.05
CA GLU A 112 7.57 -20.78 6.76
C GLU A 112 8.20 -19.78 5.80
N GLN A 113 8.72 -20.25 4.66
CA GLN A 113 9.33 -19.39 3.65
C GLN A 113 8.29 -18.45 3.01
N ILE A 114 7.11 -18.98 2.69
CA ILE A 114 6.01 -18.18 2.14
C ILE A 114 5.53 -17.16 3.18
N ASN A 115 5.29 -17.59 4.43
CA ASN A 115 4.86 -16.68 5.50
C ASN A 115 5.92 -15.60 5.80
N ALA A 116 7.21 -15.94 5.69
CA ALA A 116 8.29 -14.96 5.83
C ALA A 116 8.26 -13.91 4.71
N ALA A 117 7.91 -14.28 3.47
CA ALA A 117 7.75 -13.32 2.38
C ALA A 117 6.59 -12.34 2.63
N PHE A 118 5.45 -12.83 3.11
CA PHE A 118 4.32 -11.98 3.53
C PHE A 118 4.72 -11.03 4.66
N ALA A 119 5.39 -11.54 5.70
CA ALA A 119 5.87 -10.73 6.82
C ALA A 119 6.91 -9.69 6.39
N HIS A 120 7.79 -10.03 5.45
CA HIS A 120 8.77 -9.11 4.89
C HIS A 120 8.10 -7.96 4.14
N ALA A 121 7.15 -8.27 3.24
CA ALA A 121 6.38 -7.25 2.52
C ALA A 121 5.63 -6.32 3.48
N TYR A 122 5.00 -6.88 4.52
CA TYR A 122 4.33 -6.11 5.57
C TYR A 122 5.27 -5.18 6.34
N ARG A 123 6.45 -5.67 6.78
CA ARG A 123 7.41 -4.84 7.52
C ARG A 123 7.89 -3.66 6.69
N ILE A 124 8.15 -3.86 5.40
CA ILE A 124 8.53 -2.77 4.49
C ILE A 124 7.40 -1.74 4.41
N LEU A 125 6.17 -2.18 4.14
CA LEU A 125 5.03 -1.27 4.01
C LEU A 125 4.77 -0.51 5.32
N ARG A 126 4.83 -1.19 6.47
CA ARG A 126 4.63 -0.59 7.79
C ARG A 126 5.68 0.48 8.08
N ALA A 127 6.97 0.20 7.87
CA ALA A 127 8.03 1.18 8.10
C ALA A 127 7.84 2.46 7.25
N ARG A 128 7.42 2.29 5.99
CA ARG A 128 7.12 3.41 5.08
C ARG A 128 5.88 4.19 5.50
N ILE A 129 4.84 3.50 5.94
CA ILE A 129 3.61 4.10 6.49
C ILE A 129 3.94 4.91 7.75
N GLU A 130 4.67 4.34 8.70
CA GLU A 130 5.07 5.00 9.94
C GLU A 130 5.91 6.26 9.65
N ALA A 131 6.84 6.18 8.69
CA ALA A 131 7.61 7.34 8.24
C ALA A 131 6.71 8.44 7.66
N LEU A 132 5.76 8.08 6.79
CA LEU A 132 4.80 9.04 6.21
C LEU A 132 3.92 9.71 7.28
N LEU A 133 3.44 8.94 8.26
CA LEU A 133 2.64 9.46 9.36
C LEU A 133 3.45 10.39 10.28
N ALA A 134 4.78 10.22 10.34
CA ALA A 134 5.69 11.08 11.08
C ALA A 134 6.15 12.33 10.30
N SER A 135 5.97 12.38 8.97
CA SER A 135 6.39 13.51 8.14
C SER A 135 5.61 14.81 8.47
N PRO A 136 6.21 16.00 8.33
CA PRO A 136 5.58 17.29 8.61
C PRO A 136 4.60 17.71 7.50
N MET A 137 3.48 17.00 7.43
CA MET A 137 2.55 17.05 6.29
C MET A 137 1.85 18.40 6.11
N ASP A 138 1.64 19.18 7.17
CA ASP A 138 1.10 20.54 7.08
C ASP A 138 2.00 21.50 6.30
N SER A 139 3.32 21.27 6.35
CA SER A 139 4.29 22.01 5.54
C SER A 139 4.38 21.43 4.13
N LEU A 140 4.53 20.12 4.02
CA LEU A 140 4.73 19.44 2.73
C LEU A 140 3.56 19.62 1.77
N ARG A 141 2.31 19.66 2.25
CA ARG A 141 1.14 19.88 1.38
C ARG A 141 1.13 21.24 0.68
N LYS A 142 1.88 22.22 1.19
CA LYS A 142 2.01 23.56 0.57
C LYS A 142 3.08 23.58 -0.54
N ASP A 143 3.90 22.53 -0.64
CA ASP A 143 4.95 22.36 -1.63
C ASP A 143 4.87 20.95 -2.26
N PRO A 144 4.13 20.81 -3.38
CA PRO A 144 3.97 19.53 -4.06
C PRO A 144 5.30 18.88 -4.51
N ALA A 145 6.34 19.67 -4.75
CA ALA A 145 7.65 19.15 -5.13
C ALA A 145 8.34 18.53 -3.92
N ALA A 146 8.37 19.24 -2.78
CA ALA A 146 8.92 18.71 -1.54
C ALA A 146 8.16 17.46 -1.05
N LEU A 147 6.82 17.47 -1.14
CA LEU A 147 6.00 16.30 -0.78
C LEU A 147 6.33 15.10 -1.67
N ARG A 148 6.53 15.30 -2.98
CA ARG A 148 6.94 14.22 -3.88
C ARG A 148 8.30 13.66 -3.48
N THR A 149 9.29 14.52 -3.26
CA THR A 149 10.65 14.10 -2.87
C THR A 149 10.63 13.31 -1.56
N GLU A 150 9.85 13.75 -0.57
CA GLU A 150 9.70 13.03 0.69
C GLU A 150 9.08 11.65 0.48
N LEU A 151 8.01 11.54 -0.31
CA LEU A 151 7.36 10.26 -0.58
C LEU A 151 8.24 9.30 -1.38
N GLU A 152 9.07 9.81 -2.28
CA GLU A 152 10.08 9.04 -3.01
C GLU A 152 11.17 8.53 -2.05
N HIS A 153 11.67 9.39 -1.15
CA HIS A 153 12.64 9.01 -0.13
C HIS A 153 12.11 7.93 0.81
N ILE A 154 10.87 8.09 1.31
CA ILE A 154 10.18 7.08 2.11
C ILE A 154 10.07 5.76 1.34
N GLY A 155 9.82 5.81 0.03
CA GLY A 155 9.75 4.65 -0.84
C GLY A 155 11.02 3.79 -0.90
N LEU A 156 12.16 4.33 -0.46
CA LEU A 156 13.45 3.63 -0.43
C LEU A 156 13.79 3.05 0.94
N LEU A 157 12.99 3.33 1.98
CA LEU A 157 13.21 2.79 3.31
C LEU A 157 13.07 1.26 3.30
N ALA A 158 14.00 0.61 4.01
CA ALA A 158 14.00 -0.82 4.30
C ALA A 158 14.12 -1.01 5.83
N PRO A 159 13.32 -1.92 6.43
CA PRO A 159 13.34 -2.21 7.85
C PRO A 159 14.55 -3.04 8.30
#